data_AF-A0A0K0XUW1-F1
#
_entry.id   AF-A0A0K0XUW1-F1
#
_cell.length_a   1.000
_cell.length_b   1.000
_cell.length_c   1.000
_cell.angle_alpha   90.00
_cell.angle_beta   90.00
_cell.angle_gamma   90.00
#
_symmetry.space_group_name_H-M   'P 1'
#
loop_
_entity.id
_entity.type
_entity.pdbx_description
1 polymer ?
#
loop_
_entity_poly.entity_id
_entity_poly.type
_entity_poly.pdbx_seq_one_letter_code
_entity_poly.pdbx_strand_id
1 'polypeptide(L)'
;MNHFKTIVPVAFLTMFFLCGLSPSVGAQYFAVPPGAQAISNPYCGAPTYRVWNEPRRGGINFVGGNGPVFITVAHSLGAGSPVERAVLAHECGHVARRHGLNSGFYGQIRQKELEADCFAASILAQRRDRSALIAFRQMVGSCGTFSSGPPGYPTCNERLSTINQCAGGM
;
A
#
# COMPACT_ATOMS: atom_id res chain seq x y z
N MET A 1 -52.89 24.69 43.72
CA MET A 1 -54.02 24.99 42.82
C MET A 1 -53.54 26.04 41.83
N ASN A 2 -53.59 25.72 40.52
CA ASN A 2 -53.82 26.62 39.37
C ASN A 2 -52.94 27.90 39.26
N HIS A 3 -52.24 28.23 38.17
CA HIS A 3 -52.36 27.92 36.75
C HIS A 3 -51.02 28.23 36.04
N PHE A 4 -50.70 27.44 35.02
CA PHE A 4 -49.78 27.79 33.93
C PHE A 4 -50.20 29.09 33.22
N LYS A 5 -49.24 29.97 32.91
CA LYS A 5 -49.27 30.81 31.69
C LYS A 5 -47.87 30.97 31.11
N THR A 6 -47.69 30.30 29.99
CA THR A 6 -46.62 30.44 29.00
C THR A 6 -46.58 31.85 28.43
N ILE A 7 -45.40 32.48 28.37
CA ILE A 7 -45.13 33.66 27.53
C ILE A 7 -43.92 33.32 26.68
N VAL A 8 -44.14 33.37 25.36
CA VAL A 8 -43.18 33.13 24.29
C VAL A 8 -42.40 34.43 24.04
N PRO A 9 -41.06 34.45 24.07
CA PRO A 9 -40.31 35.54 23.48
C PRO A 9 -40.06 35.26 21.99
N VAL A 10 -40.56 36.18 21.17
CA VAL A 10 -40.33 36.34 19.73
C VAL A 10 -38.82 36.48 19.50
N ALA A 11 -38.21 35.47 18.85
CA ALA A 11 -36.82 35.53 18.45
C ALA A 11 -36.69 36.22 17.08
N PHE A 12 -35.77 37.17 17.04
CA PHE A 12 -35.44 38.03 15.91
C PHE A 12 -35.08 37.25 14.65
N LEU A 13 -35.72 37.65 13.55
CA LEU A 13 -35.38 37.30 12.19
C LEU A 13 -34.06 38.00 11.82
N THR A 14 -32.95 37.26 11.79
CA THR A 14 -31.71 37.72 11.12
C THR A 14 -31.40 36.77 9.98
N MET A 15 -31.75 37.23 8.79
CA MET A 15 -31.46 36.62 7.51
C MET A 15 -29.99 36.92 7.18
N PHE A 16 -29.10 35.92 7.27
CA PHE A 16 -27.80 35.97 6.61
C PHE A 16 -27.75 34.86 5.56
N PHE A 17 -28.07 35.27 4.33
CA PHE A 17 -27.70 34.58 3.11
C PHE A 17 -26.20 34.80 2.90
N LEU A 18 -25.38 33.81 3.22
CA LEU A 18 -24.05 33.69 2.65
C LEU A 18 -23.93 32.29 2.07
N CYS A 19 -24.20 32.23 0.77
CA CYS A 19 -23.69 31.20 -0.12
C CYS A 19 -22.18 31.12 0.07
N GLY A 20 -21.73 30.08 0.75
CA GLY A 20 -20.33 29.74 0.95
C GLY A 20 -20.18 28.24 0.84
N LEU A 21 -20.44 27.72 -0.36
CA LEU A 21 -20.03 26.40 -0.79
C LEU A 21 -18.54 26.25 -0.51
N SER A 22 -18.19 25.69 0.64
CA SER A 22 -16.91 25.00 0.76
C SER A 22 -17.14 23.67 0.05
N PRO A 23 -16.51 23.42 -1.13
CA PRO A 23 -16.45 22.06 -1.61
C PRO A 23 -15.72 21.30 -0.52
N SER A 24 -16.46 20.42 0.16
CA SER A 24 -15.90 19.33 0.92
C SER A 24 -14.84 18.72 0.01
N VAL A 25 -13.58 18.95 0.37
CA VAL A 25 -12.43 18.35 -0.30
C VAL A 25 -12.73 16.88 -0.24
N GLY A 26 -13.18 16.32 -1.36
CA GLY A 26 -13.59 14.94 -1.43
C GLY A 26 -12.38 14.12 -1.05
N ALA A 27 -12.36 13.61 0.17
CA ALA A 27 -11.55 12.45 0.48
C ALA A 27 -12.00 11.41 -0.54
N GLN A 28 -11.18 11.21 -1.57
CA GLN A 28 -11.34 10.08 -2.46
C GLN A 28 -11.09 8.86 -1.57
N TYR A 29 -12.17 8.37 -0.95
CA TYR A 29 -12.17 7.07 -0.32
C TYR A 29 -11.99 6.08 -1.45
N PHE A 30 -10.74 5.68 -1.69
CA PHE A 30 -10.43 4.56 -2.55
C PHE A 30 -11.11 3.34 -1.94
N ALA A 31 -12.20 2.91 -2.58
CA ALA A 31 -12.95 1.75 -2.14
C ALA A 31 -12.10 0.50 -2.38
N VAL A 32 -12.04 -0.37 -1.35
CA VAL A 32 -11.53 -1.74 -1.52
C VAL A 32 -12.23 -2.35 -2.74
N PRO A 33 -11.48 -2.94 -3.70
CA PRO A 33 -12.07 -3.46 -4.92
C PRO A 33 -13.23 -4.44 -4.60
N PRO A 34 -14.37 -4.36 -5.31
CA PRO A 34 -15.46 -5.31 -5.12
C PRO A 34 -14.96 -6.75 -5.27
N GLY A 35 -15.30 -7.62 -4.32
CA GLY A 35 -14.86 -9.01 -4.29
C GLY A 35 -13.43 -9.23 -3.78
N ALA A 36 -12.77 -8.20 -3.24
CA ALA A 36 -11.49 -8.38 -2.56
C ALA A 36 -11.67 -9.14 -1.24
N GLN A 37 -10.79 -10.11 -1.00
CA GLN A 37 -10.78 -10.89 0.23
C GLN A 37 -9.76 -10.30 1.19
N ALA A 38 -10.18 -9.86 2.38
CA ALA A 38 -9.24 -9.45 3.43
C ALA A 38 -8.34 -10.63 3.84
N ILE A 39 -7.04 -10.38 3.95
CA ILE A 39 -6.05 -11.37 4.36
C ILE A 39 -5.11 -10.77 5.42
N SER A 40 -4.52 -11.64 6.23
CA SER A 40 -3.48 -11.22 7.18
C SER A 40 -2.14 -11.13 6.45
N ASN A 41 -1.45 -9.99 6.59
CA ASN A 41 -0.06 -9.86 6.19
C ASN A 41 0.84 -10.04 7.42
N PRO A 42 1.64 -11.10 7.51
CA PRO A 42 2.47 -11.30 8.69
C PRO A 42 3.55 -10.22 8.80
N TYR A 43 3.99 -9.59 7.72
CA TYR A 43 5.19 -8.73 7.68
C TYR A 43 4.97 -7.28 8.13
N CYS A 44 3.73 -6.78 8.14
CA CYS A 44 3.37 -5.47 8.69
C CYS A 44 1.87 -5.39 9.04
N GLY A 45 1.46 -4.38 9.82
CA GLY A 45 0.07 -4.18 10.23
C GLY A 45 -0.84 -3.51 9.20
N ALA A 46 -0.42 -3.42 7.93
CA ALA A 46 -1.22 -2.76 6.89
C ALA A 46 -2.42 -3.64 6.47
N PRO A 47 -3.63 -3.06 6.32
CA PRO A 47 -4.75 -3.75 5.70
C PRO A 47 -4.34 -4.35 4.36
N THR A 48 -4.64 -5.64 4.17
CA THR A 48 -4.19 -6.39 3.00
C THR A 48 -5.36 -7.16 2.40
N TYR A 49 -5.46 -7.14 1.09
CA TYR A 49 -6.55 -7.74 0.35
C TYR A 49 -6.03 -8.57 -0.83
N ARG A 50 -6.64 -9.71 -1.07
CA ARG A 50 -6.45 -10.52 -2.28
C ARG A 50 -7.53 -10.18 -3.29
N VAL A 51 -7.14 -10.02 -4.56
CA VAL A 51 -8.04 -9.57 -5.65
C VAL A 51 -7.92 -10.48 -6.87
N TRP A 52 -9.06 -10.82 -7.48
CA TRP A 52 -9.15 -11.83 -8.56
C TRP A 52 -8.71 -11.35 -9.94
N ASN A 53 -8.66 -10.03 -10.17
CA ASN A 53 -8.39 -9.43 -11.48
C ASN A 53 -7.24 -8.40 -11.44
N GLU A 54 -6.23 -8.59 -10.59
CA GLU A 54 -5.05 -7.73 -10.61
C GLU A 54 -4.19 -8.07 -11.84
N PRO A 55 -4.10 -7.19 -12.86
CA PRO A 55 -3.40 -7.50 -14.11
C PRO A 55 -1.88 -7.58 -13.95
N ARG A 56 -1.33 -7.11 -12.83
CA ARG A 56 0.10 -7.20 -12.52
C ARG A 56 0.38 -8.41 -11.63
N ARG A 57 1.46 -9.14 -11.93
CA ARG A 57 2.00 -10.22 -11.07
C ARG A 57 2.59 -9.70 -9.74
N GLY A 58 2.33 -8.44 -9.38
CA GLY A 58 2.87 -7.75 -8.20
C GLY A 58 1.73 -7.08 -7.41
N GLY A 59 2.00 -6.75 -6.16
CA GLY A 59 1.05 -6.01 -5.35
C GLY A 59 1.02 -4.54 -5.75
N ILE A 60 -0.08 -3.86 -5.42
CA ILE A 60 -0.14 -2.41 -5.53
C ILE A 60 -0.38 -1.85 -4.13
N ASN A 61 0.46 -0.90 -3.74
CA ASN A 61 0.15 0.01 -2.64
C ASN A 61 -0.66 1.17 -3.21
N PHE A 62 -1.89 1.32 -2.76
CA PHE A 62 -2.63 2.57 -2.97
C PHE A 62 -2.52 3.42 -1.71
N VAL A 63 -1.95 4.62 -1.87
CA VAL A 63 -2.01 5.70 -0.89
C VAL A 63 -2.15 7.01 -1.65
N GLY A 64 -3.27 7.70 -1.49
CA GLY A 64 -3.32 9.15 -1.72
C GLY A 64 -2.72 9.85 -0.50
N GLY A 65 -2.20 11.08 -0.65
CA GLY A 65 -1.36 11.79 0.34
C GLY A 65 -1.85 11.88 1.81
N ASN A 66 -3.07 11.44 2.15
CA ASN A 66 -3.61 11.32 3.52
C ASN A 66 -4.58 10.11 3.72
N GLY A 67 -4.63 9.15 2.79
CA GLY A 67 -5.57 8.02 2.83
C GLY A 67 -4.99 6.74 3.48
N PRO A 68 -5.85 5.76 3.84
CA PRO A 68 -5.38 4.48 4.37
C PRO A 68 -4.54 3.72 3.32
N VAL A 69 -3.37 3.22 3.73
CA VAL A 69 -2.53 2.36 2.89
C VAL A 69 -3.05 0.94 2.94
N PHE A 70 -3.40 0.38 1.78
CA PHE A 70 -3.71 -1.05 1.67
C PHE A 70 -2.83 -1.73 0.63
N ILE A 71 -2.56 -3.00 0.89
CA ILE A 71 -1.79 -3.87 0.01
C ILE A 71 -2.78 -4.75 -0.76
N THR A 72 -2.71 -4.74 -2.09
CA THR A 72 -3.39 -5.74 -2.92
C THR A 72 -2.41 -6.81 -3.37
N VAL A 73 -2.86 -8.05 -3.50
CA VAL A 73 -2.11 -9.12 -4.16
C VAL A 73 -2.99 -9.88 -5.13
N ALA A 74 -2.41 -10.30 -6.25
CA ALA A 74 -3.11 -11.07 -7.26
C ALA A 74 -3.48 -12.46 -6.72
N HIS A 75 -4.73 -12.87 -6.91
CA HIS A 75 -5.19 -14.21 -6.52
C HIS A 75 -4.36 -15.33 -7.18
N SER A 76 -3.85 -15.09 -8.38
CA SER A 76 -3.04 -16.05 -9.14
C SER A 76 -1.71 -16.45 -8.49
N LEU A 77 -1.23 -15.72 -7.47
CA LEU A 77 -0.01 -16.07 -6.74
C LEU A 77 -0.15 -17.30 -5.85
N GLY A 78 -1.38 -17.75 -5.58
CA GLY A 78 -1.68 -18.86 -4.68
C GLY A 78 -1.53 -18.45 -3.21
N ALA A 79 -2.59 -18.66 -2.43
CA ALA A 79 -2.62 -18.25 -1.03
C ALA A 79 -1.52 -18.93 -0.19
N GLY A 80 -0.75 -18.12 0.54
CA GLY A 80 0.33 -18.56 1.41
C GLY A 80 1.60 -19.03 0.69
N SER A 81 1.63 -18.95 -0.65
CA SER A 81 2.80 -19.38 -1.42
C SER A 81 4.05 -18.56 -1.05
N PRO A 82 5.27 -19.12 -1.21
CA PRO A 82 6.50 -18.37 -1.00
C PRO A 82 6.57 -17.07 -1.82
N VAL A 83 6.00 -17.08 -3.04
CA VAL A 83 5.94 -15.89 -3.90
C VAL A 83 4.98 -14.85 -3.33
N GLU A 84 3.77 -15.24 -2.91
CA GLU A 84 2.83 -14.31 -2.27
C GLU A 84 3.46 -13.68 -1.02
N ARG A 85 4.13 -14.49 -0.20
CA ARG A 85 4.82 -14.03 1.00
C ARG A 85 5.95 -13.05 0.69
N ALA A 86 6.74 -13.30 -0.36
CA ALA A 86 7.75 -12.35 -0.82
C ALA A 86 7.15 -11.02 -1.28
N VAL A 87 6.07 -11.07 -2.06
CA VAL A 87 5.34 -9.87 -2.52
C VAL A 87 4.81 -9.09 -1.31
N LEU A 88 4.12 -9.75 -0.37
CA LEU A 88 3.59 -9.10 0.83
C LEU A 88 4.67 -8.40 1.66
N ALA A 89 5.86 -8.99 1.78
CA ALA A 89 6.99 -8.38 2.47
C ALA A 89 7.51 -7.13 1.71
N HIS A 90 7.57 -7.18 0.38
CA HIS A 90 7.96 -6.06 -0.48
C HIS A 90 6.97 -4.90 -0.38
N GLU A 91 5.67 -5.16 -0.47
CA GLU A 91 4.64 -4.13 -0.32
C GLU A 91 4.70 -3.48 1.07
N CYS A 92 4.94 -4.27 2.14
CA CYS A 92 5.19 -3.71 3.47
C CYS A 92 6.39 -2.75 3.51
N GLY A 93 7.42 -2.97 2.69
CA GLY A 93 8.55 -2.05 2.54
C GLY A 93 8.12 -0.69 2.03
N HIS A 94 7.25 -0.64 1.01
CA HIS A 94 6.67 0.61 0.54
C HIS A 94 5.82 1.31 1.60
N VAL A 95 5.04 0.56 2.39
CA VAL A 95 4.27 1.13 3.51
C VAL A 95 5.20 1.74 4.56
N ALA A 96 6.20 0.97 5.01
CA ALA A 96 7.15 1.40 6.05
C ALA A 96 7.95 2.65 5.64
N ARG A 97 8.25 2.79 4.35
CA ARG A 97 8.99 3.93 3.78
C ARG A 97 8.11 5.05 3.25
N ARG A 98 6.79 4.93 3.36
CA ARG A 98 5.81 5.94 2.92
C ARG A 98 5.94 6.28 1.43
N HIS A 99 6.29 5.30 0.59
CA HIS A 99 6.57 5.49 -0.84
C HIS A 99 5.36 5.98 -1.66
N GLY A 100 4.14 5.76 -1.19
CA GLY A 100 2.89 6.23 -1.81
C GLY A 100 2.45 7.64 -1.42
N LEU A 101 3.06 8.27 -0.41
CA LEU A 101 2.50 9.49 0.19
C LEU A 101 2.91 10.82 -0.47
N ASN A 102 4.10 10.91 -1.08
CA ASN A 102 4.72 12.23 -1.35
C ASN A 102 5.31 12.45 -2.75
N SER A 103 5.07 11.59 -3.72
CA SER A 103 5.57 11.82 -5.09
C SER A 103 4.68 11.11 -6.09
N GLY A 104 4.36 11.77 -7.20
CA GLY A 104 3.70 11.11 -8.33
C GLY A 104 4.36 9.75 -8.62
N PHE A 105 3.56 8.79 -9.09
CA PHE A 105 3.87 7.36 -9.18
C PHE A 105 5.28 7.02 -9.75
N TYR A 106 5.89 7.91 -10.53
CA TYR A 106 7.19 7.75 -11.19
C TYR A 106 8.38 8.45 -10.52
N GLY A 107 8.16 9.36 -9.56
CA GLY A 107 9.24 10.05 -8.87
C GLY A 107 10.07 9.10 -8.02
N GLN A 108 11.39 9.04 -8.29
CA GLN A 108 12.35 8.20 -7.57
C GLN A 108 11.99 6.70 -7.56
N ILE A 109 11.30 6.19 -8.59
CA ILE A 109 10.84 4.80 -8.63
C ILE A 109 12.00 3.81 -8.43
N ARG A 110 13.18 4.08 -9.00
CA ARG A 110 14.40 3.29 -8.75
C ARG A 110 14.68 3.09 -7.26
N GLN A 111 14.79 4.18 -6.53
CA GLN A 111 15.16 4.16 -5.13
C GLN A 111 14.08 3.50 -4.27
N LYS A 112 12.81 3.82 -4.54
CA LYS A 112 11.66 3.27 -3.80
C LYS A 112 11.60 1.74 -3.86
N GLU A 113 11.82 1.19 -5.04
CA GLU A 113 11.80 -0.27 -5.27
C GLU A 113 12.98 -0.94 -4.57
N LEU A 114 14.19 -0.37 -4.66
CA LEU A 114 15.37 -0.92 -3.97
C LEU A 114 15.23 -0.84 -2.44
N GLU A 115 14.65 0.23 -1.90
CA GLU A 115 14.37 0.34 -0.46
C GLU A 115 13.31 -0.67 0.01
N ALA A 116 12.27 -0.92 -0.81
CA ALA A 116 11.26 -1.93 -0.54
C ALA A 116 11.85 -3.36 -0.62
N ASP A 117 12.70 -3.64 -1.60
CA ASP A 117 13.43 -4.90 -1.73
C ASP A 117 14.33 -5.17 -0.54
N CYS A 118 15.07 -4.16 -0.09
CA CYS A 118 15.93 -4.25 1.07
C CYS A 118 15.12 -4.58 2.33
N PHE A 119 14.02 -3.86 2.55
CA PHE A 119 13.11 -4.13 3.68
C PHE A 119 12.59 -5.57 3.65
N ALA A 120 12.09 -6.01 2.49
CA ALA A 120 11.56 -7.37 2.32
C ALA A 120 12.62 -8.43 2.60
N ALA A 121 13.81 -8.28 2.04
CA ALA A 121 14.92 -9.20 2.28
C ALA A 121 15.27 -9.30 3.77
N SER A 122 15.38 -8.16 4.45
CA SER A 122 15.68 -8.13 5.89
C SER A 122 14.57 -8.76 6.74
N ILE A 123 13.30 -8.45 6.48
CA ILE A 123 12.20 -9.01 7.31
C ILE A 123 11.99 -10.51 7.06
N LEU A 124 12.15 -10.97 5.82
CA LEU A 124 12.09 -12.39 5.47
C LEU A 124 13.23 -13.16 6.16
N ALA A 125 14.44 -12.60 6.17
CA ALA A 125 15.59 -13.18 6.87
C ALA A 125 15.38 -13.22 8.39
N GLN A 126 14.94 -12.10 9.00
CA GLN A 126 14.66 -12.01 10.44
C GLN A 126 13.60 -13.01 10.90
N ARG A 127 12.56 -13.21 10.08
CA ARG A 127 11.48 -14.17 10.36
C ARG A 127 11.81 -15.61 9.97
N ARG A 128 13.03 -15.85 9.46
CA ARG A 128 13.50 -17.16 8.99
C ARG A 128 12.61 -17.77 7.90
N ASP A 129 11.93 -16.95 7.11
CA ASP A 129 11.11 -17.41 5.98
C ASP A 129 11.99 -17.66 4.75
N ARG A 130 12.82 -18.69 4.84
CA ARG A 130 13.81 -19.03 3.81
C ARG A 130 13.17 -19.29 2.46
N SER A 131 12.01 -19.97 2.44
CA SER A 131 11.32 -20.27 1.18
C SER A 131 10.86 -19.01 0.45
N ALA A 132 10.31 -18.02 1.16
CA ALA A 132 9.92 -16.76 0.55
C ALA A 132 11.13 -15.94 0.10
N LEU A 133 12.23 -15.93 0.87
CA LEU A 133 13.46 -15.26 0.45
C LEU A 133 14.06 -15.87 -0.83
N ILE A 134 14.06 -17.20 -0.96
CA ILE A 134 14.48 -17.89 -2.18
C ILE A 134 13.56 -17.53 -3.35
N ALA A 135 12.24 -17.60 -3.14
CA ALA A 135 11.26 -17.23 -4.15
C ALA A 135 11.42 -15.76 -4.58
N PHE A 136 11.75 -14.86 -3.65
CA PHE A 136 11.97 -13.45 -3.95
C PHE A 136 13.19 -13.26 -4.87
N ARG A 137 14.31 -13.91 -4.54
CA ARG A 137 15.52 -13.89 -5.38
C ARG A 137 15.24 -14.47 -6.78
N GLN A 138 14.49 -15.55 -6.88
CA GLN A 138 14.13 -16.16 -8.16
C GLN A 138 13.21 -15.27 -9.00
N MET A 139 12.19 -14.68 -8.36
CA MET A 139 11.24 -13.78 -9.01
C MET A 139 11.92 -12.53 -9.56
N VAL A 140 12.86 -11.96 -8.80
CA VAL A 140 13.59 -10.75 -9.19
C VAL A 140 14.76 -11.07 -10.12
N GLY A 141 15.44 -12.21 -9.97
CA GLY A 141 16.62 -12.55 -10.77
C GLY A 141 16.33 -12.94 -12.22
N SER A 142 15.07 -13.22 -12.58
CA SER A 142 14.75 -13.85 -13.87
C SER A 142 14.94 -12.97 -15.12
N CYS A 143 15.17 -11.66 -14.97
CA CYS A 143 15.33 -10.74 -16.11
C CYS A 143 16.72 -10.12 -16.29
N GLY A 144 17.72 -10.48 -15.46
CA GLY A 144 19.12 -10.07 -15.65
C GLY A 144 19.36 -8.55 -15.64
N THR A 145 20.00 -8.01 -16.68
CA THR A 145 20.28 -6.56 -16.80
C THR A 145 19.07 -5.74 -17.25
N PHE A 146 17.96 -6.38 -17.62
CA PHE A 146 16.75 -5.68 -18.02
C PHE A 146 16.03 -5.11 -16.79
N SER A 147 15.30 -4.02 -17.00
CA SER A 147 14.34 -3.53 -16.02
C SER A 147 13.01 -4.28 -16.21
N SER A 148 12.42 -4.74 -15.10
CA SER A 148 11.11 -5.40 -15.12
C SER A 148 9.93 -4.42 -15.09
N GLY A 149 10.19 -3.12 -15.19
CA GLY A 149 9.20 -2.08 -14.96
C GLY A 149 9.30 -0.87 -15.91
N PRO A 150 8.58 0.22 -15.63
CA PRO A 150 8.57 1.43 -16.46
C PRO A 150 9.95 2.12 -16.50
N PRO A 151 10.15 3.12 -17.38
CA PRO A 151 11.39 3.90 -17.41
C PRO A 151 11.81 4.41 -16.03
N GLY A 152 13.09 4.22 -15.68
CA GLY A 152 13.63 4.56 -14.36
C GLY A 152 13.44 3.49 -13.28
N TYR A 153 12.76 2.38 -13.55
CA TYR A 153 12.65 1.23 -12.64
C TYR A 153 13.97 0.45 -12.58
N PRO A 154 14.40 -0.08 -11.41
CA PRO A 154 15.71 -0.73 -11.29
C PRO A 154 15.78 -2.01 -12.14
N THR A 155 16.98 -2.34 -12.59
CA THR A 155 17.26 -3.62 -13.25
C THR A 155 17.12 -4.78 -12.29
N CYS A 156 16.83 -5.97 -12.82
CA CYS A 156 16.77 -7.20 -12.02
C CYS A 156 18.09 -7.45 -11.25
N ASN A 157 19.25 -7.14 -11.85
CA ASN A 157 20.56 -7.25 -11.18
C ASN A 157 20.71 -6.29 -9.99
N GLU A 158 20.29 -5.02 -10.12
CA GLU A 158 20.35 -4.06 -9.01
C GLU A 158 19.46 -4.50 -7.85
N ARG A 159 18.24 -4.95 -8.16
CA ARG A 159 17.31 -5.48 -7.17
C ARG A 159 17.86 -6.74 -6.49
N LEU A 160 18.37 -7.70 -7.27
CA LEU A 160 18.95 -8.94 -6.73
C LEU A 160 20.17 -8.68 -5.85
N SER A 161 21.05 -7.76 -6.27
CA SER A 161 22.20 -7.32 -5.47
C SER A 161 21.74 -6.74 -4.12
N THR A 162 20.73 -5.86 -4.16
CA THR A 162 20.13 -5.24 -2.97
C THR A 162 19.52 -6.28 -2.03
N ILE A 163 18.75 -7.23 -2.57
CA ILE A 163 18.15 -8.34 -1.81
C ILE A 163 19.24 -9.15 -1.10
N ASN A 164 20.32 -9.50 -1.80
CA ASN A 164 21.41 -10.29 -1.23
C ASN A 164 22.16 -9.54 -0.13
N GLN A 165 22.39 -8.24 -0.31
CA GLN A 165 23.02 -7.39 0.70
C GLN A 165 22.15 -7.27 1.96
N CYS A 166 20.85 -7.00 1.80
CA CYS A 166 19.95 -6.73 2.94
C CYS A 166 19.43 -7.99 3.64
N ALA A 167 19.52 -9.17 3.01
CA ALA A 167 19.25 -10.45 3.65
C ALA A 167 20.34 -10.85 4.67
N GLY A 168 21.44 -10.09 4.79
CA GLY A 168 22.51 -10.36 5.75
C GLY A 168 23.54 -11.37 5.28
N GLY A 169 23.73 -11.55 3.96
CA GLY A 169 24.81 -12.39 3.41
C GLY A 169 24.78 -13.87 3.84
N MET A 170 23.60 -14.42 4.17
CA MET A 170 23.44 -15.86 4.46
C MET A 170 23.76 -16.73 3.26
#